data_AF-A0A1Q8RCG3-F1
#
_entry.id   AF-A0A1Q8RCG3-F1
#
_cell.length_a   1.000
_cell.length_b   1.000
_cell.length_c   1.000
_cell.angle_alpha   90.00
_cell.angle_beta   90.00
_cell.angle_gamma   90.00
#
_symmetry.space_group_name_H-M   'P 1'
#
loop_
_entity.id
_entity.type
_entity.pdbx_description
1 polymer ?
#
loop_
_entity_poly.entity_id
_entity_poly.type
_entity_poly.pdbx_seq_one_letter_code
_entity_poly.pdbx_strand_id
1 'polypeptide(L)'
;MPSEIPQTYTALFTILDPIIALWGASLFLLSPKTVTSSYLPTQPSSFDGDPAKSHPAAFAAPNSPSHAFTLPLHAQIAGHLLSNALLSAFLLRVAPALRIWRIYQLSVLLVDGFLLYGTFASYAVQDRLDPLTTWRAEDWGAVGITALAALTRVAFLLRLGFPKRQKAKKA
;
A
#
# COMPACT_ATOMS: atom_id res chain seq x y z
N MET A 1 -9.71 20.67 -23.98
CA MET A 1 -8.48 21.09 -23.27
C MET A 1 -7.59 19.87 -23.14
N PRO A 2 -6.34 19.87 -23.63
CA PRO A 2 -5.43 18.75 -23.39
C PRO A 2 -5.21 18.58 -21.88
N SER A 3 -5.29 17.35 -21.37
CA SER A 3 -5.10 17.08 -19.94
C SER A 3 -3.68 17.47 -19.53
N GLU A 4 -3.53 18.20 -18.42
CA GLU A 4 -2.21 18.55 -17.86
C GLU A 4 -1.40 17.31 -17.42
N ILE A 5 -2.06 16.15 -17.37
CA ILE A 5 -1.56 14.88 -16.86
C ILE A 5 -1.22 13.96 -18.04
N PRO A 6 -0.01 13.36 -18.06
CA PRO A 6 0.36 12.37 -19.07
C PRO A 6 -0.59 11.17 -19.07
N GLN A 7 -0.95 10.68 -20.26
CA GLN A 7 -1.88 9.56 -20.42
C GLN A 7 -1.45 8.27 -19.71
N THR A 8 -0.14 8.05 -19.58
CA THR A 8 0.42 6.91 -18.85
C THR A 8 -0.01 6.92 -17.38
N TYR A 9 0.15 8.05 -16.68
CA TYR A 9 -0.32 8.20 -15.30
C TYR A 9 -1.83 8.16 -15.19
N THR A 10 -2.55 8.69 -16.19
CA THR A 10 -4.01 8.59 -16.21
C THR A 10 -4.45 7.13 -16.24
N ALA A 11 -3.88 6.30 -17.12
CA ALA A 11 -4.21 4.89 -17.19
C ALA A 11 -3.81 4.14 -15.91
N LEU A 12 -2.61 4.37 -15.39
CA LEU A 12 -2.12 3.73 -14.17
C LEU A 12 -3.02 4.06 -12.98
N PHE A 13 -3.32 5.34 -12.74
CA PHE A 13 -4.05 5.73 -11.53
C PHE A 13 -5.56 5.59 -11.62
N THR A 14 -6.16 5.53 -12.82
CA THR A 14 -7.63 5.43 -12.94
C THR A 14 -8.12 4.04 -13.36
N ILE A 15 -7.22 3.17 -13.82
CA ILE A 15 -7.55 1.80 -14.27
C ILE A 15 -6.77 0.78 -13.45
N LEU A 16 -5.44 0.86 -13.44
CA LEU A 16 -4.63 -0.17 -12.79
C LEU A 16 -4.73 -0.10 -11.25
N ASP A 17 -4.58 1.08 -10.67
CA ASP A 17 -4.72 1.34 -9.23
C ASP A 17 -6.03 0.79 -8.64
N PRO A 18 -7.22 1.12 -9.19
CA PRO A 18 -8.46 0.59 -8.63
C PRO A 18 -8.58 -0.92 -8.76
N ILE A 19 -8.04 -1.53 -9.81
CA ILE A 19 -8.02 -2.99 -9.95
C ILE A 19 -7.14 -3.61 -8.88
N ILE A 20 -5.94 -3.08 -8.67
CA ILE A 20 -5.01 -3.54 -7.63
C ILE A 20 -5.64 -3.39 -6.25
N ALA A 21 -6.26 -2.25 -5.97
CA ALA A 21 -6.89 -1.97 -4.69
C ALA A 21 -8.11 -2.88 -4.44
N LEU A 22 -8.94 -3.14 -5.46
CA LEU A 22 -10.05 -4.10 -5.37
C LEU A 22 -9.55 -5.53 -5.15
N TRP A 23 -8.48 -5.92 -5.82
CA TRP A 23 -7.86 -7.23 -5.63
C TRP A 23 -7.29 -7.37 -4.22
N GLY A 24 -6.57 -6.37 -3.71
CA GLY A 24 -6.12 -6.34 -2.32
C GLY A 24 -7.29 -6.45 -1.34
N ALA A 25 -8.34 -5.64 -1.51
CA ALA A 25 -9.52 -5.69 -0.66
C ALA A 25 -10.20 -7.07 -0.67
N SER A 26 -10.27 -7.72 -1.83
CA SER A 26 -10.87 -9.06 -1.94
C SER A 26 -10.02 -10.11 -1.23
N LEU A 27 -8.68 -10.03 -1.26
CA LEU A 27 -7.82 -10.92 -0.48
C LEU A 27 -8.04 -10.75 1.03
N PHE A 28 -8.13 -9.52 1.52
CA PHE A 28 -8.39 -9.24 2.93
C PHE A 28 -9.78 -9.73 3.40
N LEU A 29 -10.80 -9.71 2.52
CA LEU A 29 -12.16 -10.13 2.87
C LEU A 29 -12.42 -11.63 2.67
N LEU A 30 -11.94 -12.19 1.55
CA LEU A 30 -12.31 -13.53 1.07
C LEU A 30 -11.22 -14.56 1.33
N SER A 31 -9.96 -14.13 1.45
CA SER A 31 -8.82 -15.03 1.69
C SER A 31 -7.85 -14.49 2.76
N PRO A 32 -8.32 -14.20 3.99
CA PRO A 32 -7.48 -13.58 5.01
C PRO A 32 -6.25 -14.42 5.39
N LYS A 33 -6.34 -15.75 5.21
CA LYS A 33 -5.24 -16.69 5.45
C LYS A 33 -4.05 -16.42 4.52
N THR A 34 -4.30 -16.06 3.27
CA THR A 34 -3.26 -15.76 2.28
C THR A 34 -2.48 -14.51 2.66
N VAL A 35 -3.17 -13.52 3.22
CA VAL A 35 -2.54 -12.30 3.72
C VAL A 35 -1.80 -12.60 5.03
N THR A 36 -2.49 -13.14 6.02
CA THR A 36 -1.94 -13.35 7.38
C THR A 36 -0.76 -14.31 7.45
N SER A 37 -0.67 -15.30 6.57
CA SER A 37 0.46 -16.25 6.53
C SER A 37 1.82 -15.58 6.29
N SER A 38 1.80 -14.36 5.73
CA SER A 38 2.99 -13.55 5.47
C SER A 38 3.33 -12.65 6.67
N TYR A 39 2.32 -12.25 7.46
CA TYR A 39 2.48 -11.26 8.53
C TYR A 39 2.52 -11.83 9.95
N LEU A 40 1.96 -13.01 10.16
CA LEU A 40 1.84 -13.63 11.48
C LEU A 40 2.77 -14.84 11.60
N PRO A 41 3.59 -14.93 12.66
CA PRO A 41 4.41 -16.11 12.91
C PRO A 41 3.52 -17.33 13.20
N THR A 42 3.96 -18.50 12.72
CA THR A 42 3.22 -19.76 12.86
C THR A 42 3.29 -20.33 14.28
N GLN A 43 4.21 -19.82 15.10
CA GLN A 43 4.30 -20.13 16.53
C GLN A 43 4.09 -18.85 17.35
N PRO A 44 3.39 -18.92 18.50
CA PRO A 44 3.35 -17.81 19.44
C PRO A 44 4.78 -17.56 19.92
N SER A 45 5.40 -16.48 19.45
CA SER A 45 6.65 -15.99 20.03
C SER A 45 6.37 -15.69 21.49
N SER A 46 7.11 -16.34 22.40
CA SER A 46 7.10 -15.98 23.82
C SER A 46 7.34 -14.48 23.92
N PHE A 47 6.39 -13.77 24.53
CA PHE A 47 6.46 -12.32 24.71
C PHE A 47 7.71 -11.99 25.52
N ASP A 48 8.77 -11.59 24.82
CA ASP A 48 9.97 -11.03 25.43
C ASP A 48 9.70 -9.52 25.52
N GLY A 49 9.61 -8.98 26.73
CA GLY A 49 9.16 -7.61 27.02
C GLY A 49 10.08 -6.50 26.50
N ASP A 50 10.84 -6.77 25.44
CA ASP A 50 11.74 -5.87 24.77
C ASP A 50 10.94 -4.84 23.93
N PRO A 51 10.97 -3.54 24.29
CA PRO A 51 10.27 -2.49 23.56
C PRO A 51 10.84 -2.25 22.16
N ALA A 52 12.02 -2.79 21.83
CA ALA A 52 12.54 -2.76 20.46
C ALA A 52 11.85 -3.78 19.54
N LYS A 53 11.22 -4.82 20.09
CA LYS A 53 10.57 -5.92 19.35
C LYS A 53 9.05 -5.92 19.49
N SER A 54 8.52 -5.16 20.43
CA SER A 54 7.09 -5.10 20.72
C SER A 54 6.62 -3.66 20.88
N HIS A 55 5.51 -3.31 20.24
CA HIS A 55 4.90 -2.00 20.39
C HIS A 55 4.44 -1.80 21.85
N PRO A 56 4.51 -0.60 22.46
CA PRO A 56 4.10 -0.39 23.84
C PRO A 56 2.65 -0.80 24.16
N ALA A 57 1.77 -0.78 23.16
CA ALA A 57 0.41 -1.29 23.30
C ALA A 57 0.33 -2.82 23.52
N ALA A 58 1.36 -3.58 23.17
CA ALA A 58 1.43 -5.02 23.39
C ALA A 58 1.54 -5.37 24.89
N PHE A 59 2.11 -4.48 25.72
CA PHE A 59 2.15 -4.64 27.18
C PHE A 59 0.76 -4.62 27.85
N ALA A 60 -0.26 -4.09 27.16
CA ALA A 60 -1.63 -4.04 27.67
C ALA A 60 -2.46 -5.32 27.37
N ALA A 61 -1.92 -6.28 26.61
CA ALA A 61 -2.66 -7.44 26.11
C ALA A 61 -1.93 -8.79 26.34
N PRO A 62 -1.56 -9.15 27.59
CA PRO A 62 -0.73 -10.32 27.88
C PRO A 62 -1.34 -11.68 27.50
N ASN A 63 -2.67 -11.76 27.28
CA ASN A 63 -3.40 -13.02 27.04
C ASN A 63 -4.26 -12.99 25.76
N SER A 64 -3.98 -12.12 24.79
CA SER A 64 -4.84 -12.01 23.60
C SER A 64 -4.57 -13.17 22.64
N PRO A 65 -5.58 -13.97 22.26
CA PRO A 65 -5.42 -14.92 21.17
C PRO A 65 -5.10 -14.10 19.92
N SER A 66 -3.89 -14.26 19.38
CA SER A 66 -3.39 -13.53 18.21
C SER A 66 -4.34 -13.57 17.01
N HIS A 67 -5.26 -14.55 16.96
CA HIS A 67 -6.26 -14.71 15.92
C HIS A 67 -7.58 -13.93 16.14
N ALA A 68 -7.97 -13.59 17.37
CA ALA A 68 -9.29 -13.03 17.68
C ALA A 68 -9.51 -11.61 17.13
N PHE A 69 -8.43 -10.84 16.97
CA PHE A 69 -8.48 -9.46 16.46
C PHE A 69 -8.11 -9.32 14.99
N THR A 70 -7.84 -10.43 14.30
CA THR A 70 -7.43 -10.39 12.88
C THR A 70 -8.59 -9.98 11.97
N LEU A 71 -9.80 -10.50 12.21
CA LEU A 71 -10.96 -10.22 11.38
C LEU A 71 -11.34 -8.71 11.33
N PRO A 72 -11.47 -7.99 12.46
CA PRO A 72 -11.70 -6.54 12.42
C PRO A 72 -10.59 -5.76 11.72
N LEU A 73 -9.32 -6.18 11.88
CA LEU A 73 -8.17 -5.53 11.26
C LEU A 73 -8.16 -5.72 9.74
N HIS A 74 -8.45 -6.93 9.25
CA HIS A 74 -8.61 -7.18 7.82
C HIS A 74 -9.74 -6.36 7.22
N ALA A 75 -10.89 -6.26 7.91
CA ALA A 75 -12.02 -5.47 7.45
C ALA A 75 -11.67 -3.98 7.34
N GLN A 76 -10.88 -3.43 8.28
CA GLN A 76 -10.40 -2.05 8.22
C GLN A 76 -9.50 -1.81 7.01
N ILE A 77 -8.53 -2.69 6.77
CA ILE A 77 -7.62 -2.57 5.61
C ILE A 77 -8.40 -2.74 4.30
N ALA A 78 -9.30 -3.72 4.23
CA ALA A 78 -10.16 -3.91 3.06
C ALA A 78 -11.04 -2.69 2.77
N GLY A 79 -11.65 -2.11 3.81
CA GLY A 79 -12.45 -0.89 3.69
C GLY A 79 -11.63 0.30 3.18
N HIS A 80 -10.41 0.44 3.67
CA HIS A 80 -9.47 1.47 3.19
C HIS A 80 -9.09 1.25 1.72
N LEU A 81 -8.74 0.02 1.33
CA LEU A 81 -8.40 -0.31 -0.06
C LEU A 81 -9.59 -0.12 -1.00
N LEU A 82 -10.81 -0.50 -0.59
CA LEU A 82 -12.03 -0.28 -1.37
C LEU A 82 -12.32 1.21 -1.53
N SER A 83 -12.12 2.01 -0.47
CA SER A 83 -12.24 3.47 -0.54
C SER A 83 -11.25 4.04 -1.56
N ASN A 84 -9.98 3.60 -1.53
CA ASN A 84 -8.98 4.03 -2.52
C ASN A 84 -9.35 3.57 -3.94
N ALA A 85 -9.91 2.37 -4.12
CA ALA A 85 -10.38 1.93 -5.43
C ALA A 85 -11.48 2.84 -5.98
N LEU A 86 -12.47 3.21 -5.17
CA LEU A 86 -13.53 4.10 -5.59
C LEU A 86 -13.02 5.52 -5.88
N LEU A 87 -12.14 6.06 -5.04
CA LEU A 87 -11.58 7.39 -5.25
C LEU A 87 -10.69 7.42 -6.51
N SER A 88 -9.78 6.46 -6.67
CA SER A 88 -8.94 6.37 -7.87
C SER A 88 -9.77 6.19 -9.14
N ALA A 89 -10.85 5.39 -9.09
CA ALA A 89 -11.75 5.21 -10.21
C ALA A 89 -12.58 6.47 -10.51
N PHE A 90 -13.25 7.06 -9.52
CA PHE A 90 -14.25 8.09 -9.80
C PHE A 90 -13.72 9.51 -9.58
N LEU A 91 -13.05 9.78 -8.46
CA LEU A 91 -12.57 11.13 -8.13
C LEU A 91 -11.61 11.65 -9.20
N LEU A 92 -10.64 10.83 -9.60
CA LEU A 92 -9.63 11.24 -10.58
C LEU A 92 -10.19 11.45 -11.98
N ARG A 93 -11.30 10.78 -12.33
CA ARG A 93 -12.00 11.00 -13.61
C ARG A 93 -12.76 12.33 -13.65
N VAL A 94 -13.27 12.77 -12.51
CA VAL A 94 -14.07 13.99 -12.40
C VAL A 94 -13.21 15.22 -12.05
N ALA A 95 -12.04 15.01 -11.45
CA ALA A 95 -11.14 16.09 -11.02
C ALA A 95 -10.02 16.36 -12.06
N PRO A 96 -10.17 17.32 -12.98
CA PRO A 96 -9.13 17.62 -13.97
C PRO A 96 -7.91 18.35 -13.38
N ALA A 97 -8.04 18.92 -12.17
CA ALA A 97 -6.99 19.74 -11.57
C ALA A 97 -5.82 18.89 -11.05
N LEU A 98 -4.60 19.17 -11.55
CA LEU A 98 -3.38 18.47 -11.14
C LEU A 98 -3.13 18.52 -9.62
N ARG A 99 -3.58 19.59 -8.94
CA ARG A 99 -3.46 19.71 -7.48
C ARG A 99 -4.21 18.60 -6.73
N ILE A 100 -5.41 18.23 -7.20
CA ILE A 100 -6.22 17.17 -6.58
C ILE A 100 -5.51 15.83 -6.75
N TRP A 101 -4.99 15.55 -7.94
CA TRP A 101 -4.22 14.33 -8.20
C TRP A 101 -2.99 14.22 -7.32
N ARG A 102 -2.23 15.30 -7.12
CA ARG A 102 -1.05 15.30 -6.24
C ARG A 102 -1.41 15.02 -4.79
N ILE A 103 -2.44 15.68 -4.28
CA ILE A 103 -2.88 15.49 -2.89
C ILE A 103 -3.32 14.04 -2.70
N TYR A 104 -4.13 13.52 -3.62
CA TYR A 104 -4.58 12.14 -3.58
C TYR A 104 -3.41 11.15 -3.65
N GLN A 105 -2.50 11.29 -4.63
CA GLN A 105 -1.36 10.39 -4.77
C GLN A 105 -0.37 10.49 -3.61
N LEU A 106 -0.22 11.67 -2.99
CA LEU A 106 0.56 11.82 -1.76
C LEU A 106 -0.09 11.06 -0.60
N SER A 107 -1.40 11.18 -0.43
CA SER A 107 -2.12 10.44 0.62
C SER A 107 -1.98 8.93 0.45
N VAL A 108 -2.11 8.41 -0.78
CA VAL A 108 -1.94 6.98 -1.04
C VAL A 108 -0.47 6.54 -0.91
N LEU A 109 0.49 7.39 -1.28
CA LEU A 109 1.91 7.10 -1.07
C LEU A 109 2.27 6.91 0.41
N LEU A 110 1.63 7.65 1.33
CA LEU A 110 1.80 7.43 2.76
C LEU A 110 1.29 6.04 3.17
N VAL A 111 0.15 5.61 2.63
CA VAL A 111 -0.40 4.27 2.86
C VAL A 111 0.55 3.20 2.37
N ASP A 112 1.11 3.35 1.16
CA ASP A 112 2.10 2.42 0.63
C ASP A 112 3.32 2.31 1.56
N GLY A 113 3.81 3.44 2.07
CA GLY A 113 4.93 3.49 2.99
C GLY A 113 4.65 2.73 4.30
N PHE A 114 3.46 2.90 4.89
CA PHE A 114 3.08 2.15 6.09
C PHE A 114 2.85 0.67 5.83
N LEU A 115 2.30 0.29 4.67
CA LEU A 115 2.18 -1.11 4.27
C LEU A 115 3.56 -1.76 4.13
N LEU A 116 4.49 -1.14 3.40
CA LEU A 116 5.84 -1.65 3.22
C LEU A 116 6.62 -1.72 4.54
N TYR A 117 6.50 -0.71 5.40
CA TYR A 117 7.11 -0.72 6.73
C TYR A 117 6.55 -1.86 7.60
N GLY A 118 5.23 -2.04 7.61
CA GLY A 118 4.58 -3.13 8.35
C GLY A 118 5.07 -4.50 7.87
N THR A 119 5.20 -4.69 6.55
CA THR A 119 5.77 -5.92 5.97
C THR A 119 7.23 -6.12 6.38
N PHE A 120 8.05 -5.07 6.27
CA PHE A 120 9.45 -5.12 6.69
C PHE A 120 9.59 -5.50 8.17
N ALA A 121 8.84 -4.85 9.07
CA ALA A 121 8.85 -5.15 10.49
C ALA A 121 8.43 -6.60 10.78
N SER A 122 7.41 -7.10 10.07
CA SER A 122 6.98 -8.49 10.21
C SER A 122 8.03 -9.49 9.73
N TYR A 123 8.69 -9.23 8.59
CA TYR A 123 9.74 -10.09 8.07
C TYR A 123 11.01 -10.05 8.94
N ALA A 124 11.32 -8.92 9.55
CA ALA A 124 12.43 -8.80 10.51
C ALA A 124 12.23 -9.70 11.73
N VAL A 125 10.99 -9.79 12.25
CA VAL A 125 10.66 -10.67 13.39
C VAL A 125 10.66 -12.15 12.99
N GLN A 126 10.39 -12.46 11.73
CA GLN A 126 10.38 -13.83 11.20
C GLN A 126 11.75 -14.30 10.67
N ASP A 127 12.79 -13.46 10.71
CA ASP A 127 14.09 -13.70 10.05
C ASP A 127 13.96 -13.97 8.53
N ARG A 128 13.00 -13.30 7.87
CA ARG A 128 12.66 -13.44 6.44
C ARG A 128 12.98 -12.18 5.60
N LEU A 129 14.04 -11.47 5.99
CA LEU A 129 14.45 -10.25 5.29
C LEU A 129 15.16 -10.50 3.96
N ASP A 130 15.63 -11.73 3.69
CA ASP A 130 16.27 -12.07 2.43
C ASP A 130 15.23 -12.42 1.34
N PRO A 131 15.02 -11.55 0.35
CA PRO A 131 13.98 -11.75 -0.67
C PRO A 131 14.31 -12.87 -1.66
N LEU A 132 15.58 -13.26 -1.79
CA LEU A 132 15.99 -14.27 -2.78
C LEU A 132 15.81 -15.70 -2.28
N THR A 133 15.80 -15.90 -0.97
CA THR A 133 15.78 -17.23 -0.36
C THR A 133 14.54 -17.51 0.49
N THR A 134 13.92 -16.47 1.08
CA THR A 134 12.87 -16.67 2.09
C THR A 134 11.47 -16.21 1.66
N TRP A 135 11.36 -15.44 0.56
CA TRP A 135 10.08 -14.93 0.09
C TRP A 135 9.33 -15.98 -0.74
N ARG A 136 8.05 -16.13 -0.43
CA ARG A 136 7.10 -16.94 -1.18
C ARG A 136 6.50 -16.10 -2.31
N ALA A 137 5.73 -16.75 -3.19
CA ALA A 137 5.08 -16.06 -4.30
C ALA A 137 4.12 -14.95 -3.81
N GLU A 138 3.46 -15.18 -2.67
CA GLU A 138 2.54 -14.24 -2.03
C GLU A 138 3.27 -13.00 -1.50
N ASP A 139 4.48 -13.17 -0.97
CA ASP A 139 5.32 -12.08 -0.46
C ASP A 139 5.74 -11.15 -1.61
N TRP A 140 6.14 -11.72 -2.74
CA TRP A 140 6.43 -10.98 -3.97
C TRP A 140 5.19 -10.27 -4.52
N GLY A 141 4.04 -10.91 -4.47
CA GLY A 141 2.77 -10.30 -4.87
C GLY A 141 2.45 -9.07 -4.02
N ALA A 142 2.54 -9.17 -2.69
CA ALA A 142 2.24 -8.07 -1.80
C ALA A 142 3.29 -6.94 -1.90
N VAL A 143 4.57 -7.26 -1.66
CA VAL A 143 5.63 -6.24 -1.59
C VAL A 143 5.94 -5.67 -2.97
N GLY A 144 6.02 -6.51 -4.01
CA GLY A 144 6.37 -6.08 -5.36
C GLY A 144 5.34 -5.13 -5.94
N ILE A 145 4.04 -5.46 -5.81
CA ILE A 145 2.96 -4.61 -6.33
C ILE A 145 2.90 -3.28 -5.57
N THR A 146 2.96 -3.31 -4.23
CA THR A 146 2.93 -2.09 -3.42
C THR A 146 4.16 -1.22 -3.68
N ALA A 147 5.36 -1.78 -3.80
CA ALA A 147 6.58 -1.04 -4.10
C ALA A 147 6.52 -0.39 -5.49
N LEU A 148 6.06 -1.12 -6.51
CA LEU A 148 5.91 -0.57 -7.86
C LEU A 148 4.88 0.58 -7.89
N ALA A 149 3.77 0.42 -7.17
CA ALA A 149 2.75 1.46 -7.06
C ALA A 149 3.32 2.71 -6.36
N ALA A 150 4.05 2.53 -5.24
CA ALA A 150 4.72 3.61 -4.53
C ALA A 150 5.72 4.37 -5.41
N LEU A 151 6.57 3.64 -6.15
CA LEU A 151 7.54 4.23 -7.08
C LEU A 151 6.85 5.04 -8.19
N THR A 152 5.74 4.53 -8.72
CA THR A 152 4.93 5.23 -9.72
C THR A 152 4.37 6.54 -9.17
N ARG A 153 3.90 6.53 -7.91
CA ARG A 153 3.43 7.74 -7.22
C ARG A 153 4.55 8.74 -6.97
N VAL A 154 5.72 8.29 -6.54
CA VAL A 154 6.91 9.13 -6.40
C VAL A 154 7.27 9.78 -7.73
N ALA A 155 7.33 9.00 -8.81
CA ALA A 155 7.62 9.50 -10.16
C ALA A 155 6.61 10.57 -10.61
N PHE A 156 5.32 10.34 -10.36
CA PHE A 156 4.26 11.30 -10.65
C PHE A 156 4.41 12.60 -9.85
N LEU A 157 4.64 12.50 -8.53
CA LEU A 157 4.78 13.67 -7.65
C LEU A 157 6.00 14.52 -8.04
N LEU A 158 7.09 13.87 -8.46
CA LEU A 158 8.30 14.50 -8.99
C LEU A 158 8.15 15.03 -10.43
N ARG A 159 6.97 14.89 -11.05
CA ARG A 159 6.68 15.29 -12.44
C ARG A 159 7.54 14.57 -13.49
N LEU A 160 8.01 13.36 -13.22
CA LEU A 160 8.73 12.58 -14.23
C LEU A 160 7.79 12.25 -15.39
N GLY A 161 8.20 12.48 -16.64
CA GLY A 161 7.37 12.22 -17.83
C GLY A 161 6.34 13.30 -18.19
N PHE A 162 6.32 14.45 -17.50
CA PHE A 162 5.48 15.59 -17.89
C PHE A 162 6.11 16.37 -19.06
N PRO A 163 5.31 16.93 -19.99
CA PRO A 163 5.83 17.72 -21.10
C PRO A 163 6.55 18.97 -20.59
N LYS A 164 7.73 19.27 -21.16
CA LYS A 164 8.49 20.47 -20.82
C LYS A 164 7.68 21.70 -21.24
N ARG A 165 7.42 22.61 -20.30
CA ARG A 165 6.75 23.88 -20.57
C ARG A 165 7.63 24.69 -21.53
N GLN A 166 7.26 24.78 -22.81
CA GLN A 166 7.97 25.63 -23.76
C GLN A 166 7.89 27.07 -23.23
N LYS A 167 9.04 27.66 -22.88
CA LYS A 167 9.12 29.09 -22.59
C LYS A 167 8.70 29.82 -23.86
N ALA A 168 7.57 30.52 -23.80
CA ALA A 168 7.15 31.41 -24.88
C ALA A 168 8.33 32.36 -25.18
N LYS A 169 8.82 32.33 -26.42
CA LYS A 169 9.76 33.35 -26.92
C LYS A 169 9.02 34.68 -26.81
N LYS A 170 9.47 35.58 -25.94
CA LYS A 170 9.04 36.99 -26.00
C LYS A 170 9.45 37.48 -27.39
N ALA A 171 8.46 37.79 -28.23
CA ALA A 171 8.63 38.56 -29.45
C ALA A 171 8.78 40.04 -29.10
#